data_AF-A0A2S6TA01-F1
#
_entry.id   AF-A0A2S6TA01-F1
#
_cell.length_a   1.000
_cell.length_b   1.000
_cell.length_c   1.000
_cell.angle_alpha   90.00
_cell.angle_beta   90.00
_cell.angle_gamma   90.00
#
_symmetry.space_group_name_H-M   'P 1'
#
loop_
_entity.id
_entity.type
_entity.pdbx_description
1 polymer ?
#
loop_
_entity_poly.entity_id
_entity_poly.type
_entity_poly.pdbx_seq_one_letter_code
_entity_poly.pdbx_strand_id
1 'polypeptide(L)'
;MKKIILDCDPGHDDAVAIMLAAANDNIEILGITCVGGNATLENTKNNALKICTLIGKTNIPIYAGSDKPIKFDLITAAHVHGKSGLDIDGSPIKIKNDYKIKDLHAVDFIIKTCLEQPEAIYICPTGPLTNIALALQKEPLIKKYIKKIIFMGGVGMSLGNITPSAEFNIYVDPHAANIVLKSGIPLIMMGLDVTHKVNVNDKIIEDIKSNGNKSSIFFADLMEFYSKFHRKLYEVDETPLHDPCVIAYLIDPNIFEGKLVNVQVEENSSLTRGVTVVDWYGVSGRIPNCYVMVEANQEKFFSLLQKEIKKLN
;
A
#
# COMPACT_ATOMS: atom_id res chain seq x y z
N MET A 1 18.09 -11.34 -2.30
CA MET A 1 16.60 -11.31 -2.27
C MET A 1 16.18 -10.29 -1.24
N LYS A 2 15.25 -9.39 -1.55
CA LYS A 2 14.74 -8.37 -0.63
C LYS A 2 13.62 -9.00 0.20
N LYS A 3 13.83 -9.11 1.51
CA LYS A 3 12.82 -9.62 2.44
C LYS A 3 11.88 -8.50 2.86
N ILE A 4 10.59 -8.73 2.76
CA ILE A 4 9.58 -7.71 3.05
C ILE A 4 8.49 -8.19 4.01
N ILE A 5 7.96 -7.25 4.77
CA ILE A 5 6.59 -7.33 5.30
C ILE A 5 5.75 -6.35 4.49
N LEU A 6 4.63 -6.83 3.93
CA LEU A 6 3.64 -6.00 3.24
C LEU A 6 2.48 -5.74 4.21
N ASP A 7 2.30 -4.48 4.61
CA ASP A 7 1.26 -4.08 5.56
C ASP A 7 0.15 -3.35 4.80
N CYS A 8 -1.01 -3.97 4.64
CA CYS A 8 -2.03 -3.53 3.71
C CYS A 8 -3.44 -3.56 4.32
N ASP A 9 -4.39 -2.92 3.67
CA ASP A 9 -5.81 -2.95 3.96
C ASP A 9 -6.61 -3.46 2.75
N PRO A 10 -6.37 -4.71 2.28
CA PRO A 10 -6.61 -5.13 0.91
C PRO A 10 -7.89 -4.60 0.23
N GLY A 11 -7.64 -3.56 -0.55
CA GLY A 11 -8.42 -2.99 -1.63
C GLY A 11 -8.04 -3.52 -3.02
N HIS A 12 -8.43 -2.78 -4.06
CA HIS A 12 -8.25 -3.19 -5.46
C HIS A 12 -6.79 -3.11 -5.90
N ASP A 13 -6.14 -2.01 -5.58
CA ASP A 13 -4.73 -1.74 -5.86
C ASP A 13 -3.79 -2.47 -4.89
N ASP A 14 -4.15 -2.67 -3.62
CA ASP A 14 -3.44 -3.60 -2.73
C ASP A 14 -3.35 -5.01 -3.31
N ALA A 15 -4.43 -5.48 -3.95
CA ALA A 15 -4.42 -6.79 -4.61
C ALA A 15 -3.36 -6.84 -5.72
N VAL A 16 -3.23 -5.77 -6.50
CA VAL A 16 -2.18 -5.63 -7.52
C VAL A 16 -0.79 -5.55 -6.88
N ALA A 17 -0.64 -4.89 -5.73
CA ALA A 17 0.62 -4.84 -4.99
C ALA A 17 1.04 -6.22 -4.47
N ILE A 18 0.11 -6.99 -3.91
CA ILE A 18 0.32 -8.39 -3.48
C ILE A 18 0.72 -9.25 -4.68
N MET A 19 0.01 -9.13 -5.80
CA MET A 19 0.34 -9.85 -7.05
C MET A 19 1.76 -9.54 -7.52
N LEU A 20 2.12 -8.27 -7.63
CA LEU A 20 3.43 -7.84 -8.09
C LEU A 20 4.55 -8.33 -7.16
N ALA A 21 4.35 -8.24 -5.85
CA ALA A 21 5.33 -8.72 -4.87
C ALA A 21 5.49 -10.25 -4.92
N ALA A 22 4.39 -10.99 -5.04
CA ALA A 22 4.41 -12.46 -5.04
C ALA A 22 4.91 -13.06 -6.37
N ALA A 23 4.88 -12.28 -7.45
CA ALA A 23 5.39 -12.65 -8.76
C ALA A 23 6.90 -12.45 -8.92
N ASN A 24 7.51 -11.56 -8.13
CA ASN A 24 8.89 -11.16 -8.32
C ASN A 24 9.88 -12.05 -7.56
N ASP A 25 10.76 -12.75 -8.29
CA ASP A 25 11.73 -13.71 -7.73
C ASP A 25 12.82 -13.06 -6.84
N ASN A 26 12.95 -11.74 -6.89
CA ASN A 26 13.89 -11.01 -6.03
C ASN A 26 13.25 -10.54 -4.72
N ILE A 27 11.97 -10.79 -4.49
CA ILE A 27 11.22 -10.43 -3.29
C ILE A 27 10.83 -11.71 -2.52
N GLU A 28 11.09 -11.72 -1.23
CA GLU A 28 10.58 -12.71 -0.30
C GLU A 28 9.57 -12.05 0.65
N ILE A 29 8.30 -12.41 0.52
CA ILE A 29 7.25 -11.94 1.43
C ILE A 29 7.30 -12.80 2.69
N LEU A 30 7.84 -12.23 3.77
CA LEU A 30 7.91 -12.90 5.08
C LEU A 30 6.52 -13.05 5.71
N GLY A 31 5.63 -12.10 5.41
CA GLY A 31 4.23 -12.14 5.76
C GLY A 31 3.48 -10.90 5.27
N ILE A 32 2.17 -11.03 5.21
CA ILE A 32 1.25 -9.93 4.96
C ILE A 32 0.57 -9.59 6.28
N THR A 33 0.60 -8.31 6.66
CA THR A 33 -0.13 -7.81 7.82
C THR A 33 -1.32 -7.00 7.35
N CYS A 34 -2.48 -7.20 7.98
CA CYS A 34 -3.71 -6.51 7.61
C CYS A 34 -4.09 -5.44 8.64
N VAL A 35 -4.59 -4.30 8.17
CA VAL A 35 -5.09 -3.19 8.99
C VAL A 35 -6.50 -2.79 8.55
N GLY A 36 -7.26 -2.13 9.42
CA GLY A 36 -8.50 -1.44 9.03
C GLY A 36 -8.18 -0.17 8.23
N GLY A 37 -8.88 0.02 7.12
CA GLY A 37 -8.68 1.14 6.19
C GLY A 37 -9.75 1.14 5.11
N ASN A 38 -9.43 0.76 3.88
CA ASN A 38 -10.36 0.62 2.75
C ASN A 38 -11.67 -0.09 3.14
N ALA A 39 -11.56 -1.12 3.98
CA ALA A 39 -12.68 -1.74 4.67
C ALA A 39 -12.35 -2.04 6.14
N THR A 40 -13.30 -2.64 6.87
CA THR A 40 -13.06 -3.15 8.22
C THR A 40 -11.97 -4.21 8.22
N LEU A 41 -11.27 -4.40 9.35
CA LEU A 41 -10.23 -5.43 9.46
C LEU A 41 -10.73 -6.84 9.13
N GLU A 42 -11.99 -7.15 9.47
CA GLU A 42 -12.61 -8.43 9.10
C GLU A 42 -12.64 -8.62 7.59
N ASN A 43 -12.98 -7.57 6.85
CA ASN A 43 -12.98 -7.62 5.40
C ASN A 43 -11.56 -7.66 4.83
N THR A 44 -10.68 -6.76 5.28
CA THR A 44 -9.32 -6.62 4.71
C THR A 44 -8.49 -7.89 4.90
N LYS A 45 -8.55 -8.54 6.06
CA LYS A 45 -7.86 -9.82 6.31
C LYS A 45 -8.42 -10.96 5.44
N ASN A 46 -9.74 -11.01 5.24
CA ASN A 46 -10.38 -12.02 4.38
C ASN A 46 -10.07 -11.76 2.90
N ASN A 47 -9.91 -10.50 2.50
CA ASN A 47 -9.52 -10.13 1.14
C ASN A 47 -8.07 -10.56 0.86
N ALA A 48 -7.12 -10.38 1.79
CA ALA A 48 -5.77 -10.95 1.65
C ALA A 48 -5.82 -12.48 1.38
N LEU A 49 -6.64 -13.22 2.14
CA LEU A 49 -6.80 -14.66 1.95
C LEU A 49 -7.35 -15.01 0.56
N LYS A 50 -8.36 -14.27 0.10
CA LYS A 50 -8.95 -14.43 -1.25
C LYS A 50 -7.92 -14.20 -2.35
N ILE A 51 -7.19 -13.08 -2.28
CA ILE A 51 -6.19 -12.68 -3.27
C ILE A 51 -5.09 -13.75 -3.35
N CYS A 52 -4.47 -14.09 -2.22
CA CYS A 52 -3.42 -15.12 -2.16
C CYS A 52 -3.92 -16.51 -2.57
N THR A 53 -5.20 -16.84 -2.32
CA THR A 53 -5.82 -18.08 -2.84
C THR A 53 -5.91 -18.06 -4.36
N LEU A 54 -6.40 -16.97 -4.93
CA LEU A 54 -6.62 -16.83 -6.37
C LEU A 54 -5.31 -16.95 -7.14
N ILE A 55 -4.27 -16.26 -6.69
CA ILE A 55 -2.95 -16.24 -7.35
C ILE A 55 -2.09 -17.47 -7.03
N GLY A 56 -2.63 -18.43 -6.26
CA GLY A 56 -1.97 -19.69 -5.92
C GLY A 56 -0.85 -19.58 -4.89
N LYS A 57 -0.78 -18.49 -4.12
CA LYS A 57 0.30 -18.17 -3.16
C LYS A 57 -0.13 -18.39 -1.70
N THR A 58 -0.75 -19.55 -1.43
CA THR A 58 -1.28 -19.92 -0.10
C THR A 58 -0.21 -20.30 0.93
N ASN A 59 1.08 -20.14 0.61
CA ASN A 59 2.20 -20.32 1.53
C ASN A 59 2.58 -19.03 2.27
N ILE A 60 2.12 -17.87 1.81
CA ILE A 60 2.40 -16.58 2.44
C ILE A 60 1.57 -16.47 3.74
N PRO A 61 2.16 -16.27 4.92
CA PRO A 61 1.39 -16.12 6.15
C PRO A 61 0.72 -14.74 6.20
N ILE A 62 -0.54 -14.70 6.65
CA ILE A 62 -1.33 -13.47 6.82
C ILE A 62 -1.66 -13.27 8.30
N TYR A 63 -1.48 -12.06 8.81
CA TYR A 63 -1.68 -11.70 10.21
C TYR A 63 -2.68 -10.55 10.32
N ALA A 64 -3.67 -10.67 11.21
CA ALA A 64 -4.59 -9.58 11.52
C ALA A 64 -3.93 -8.58 12.49
N GLY A 65 -4.04 -7.29 12.19
CA GLY A 65 -3.51 -6.21 13.00
C GLY A 65 -4.59 -5.34 13.63
N SER A 66 -4.36 -4.04 13.58
CA SER A 66 -5.21 -3.04 14.21
C SER A 66 -6.51 -2.86 13.43
N ASP A 67 -7.63 -2.89 14.13
CA ASP A 67 -8.97 -2.72 13.56
C ASP A 67 -9.40 -1.26 13.41
N LYS A 68 -8.66 -0.33 14.02
CA LYS A 68 -8.94 1.11 13.99
C LYS A 68 -7.67 1.95 14.19
N PRO A 69 -7.72 3.27 13.88
CA PRO A 69 -6.63 4.20 14.16
C PRO A 69 -6.28 4.31 15.65
N ILE A 70 -5.10 4.84 15.97
CA ILE A 70 -4.63 5.06 17.35
C ILE A 70 -5.59 5.92 18.17
N LYS A 71 -6.12 7.01 17.59
CA LYS A 71 -6.97 7.97 18.33
C LYS A 71 -8.37 8.16 17.77
N PHE A 72 -8.57 7.92 16.48
CA PHE A 72 -9.83 8.19 15.81
C PHE A 72 -10.64 6.93 15.57
N ASP A 73 -11.92 7.09 15.32
CA ASP A 73 -12.75 6.02 14.80
C ASP A 73 -12.32 5.68 13.36
N LEU A 74 -12.50 4.41 12.99
CA LEU A 74 -12.20 3.94 11.63
C LEU A 74 -13.13 4.61 10.62
N ILE A 75 -12.54 5.10 9.53
CA ILE A 75 -13.25 5.55 8.33
C ILE A 75 -12.86 4.59 7.21
N THR A 76 -13.84 4.14 6.42
CA THR A 76 -13.65 3.19 5.32
C THR A 76 -13.95 3.80 3.95
N ALA A 77 -13.38 3.23 2.90
CA ALA A 77 -13.50 3.70 1.51
C ALA A 77 -14.48 2.85 0.67
N ALA A 78 -15.61 2.41 1.25
CA ALA A 78 -16.60 1.56 0.56
C ALA A 78 -17.20 2.19 -0.71
N HIS A 79 -17.11 3.51 -0.88
CA HIS A 79 -17.54 4.23 -2.08
C HIS A 79 -16.61 4.00 -3.28
N VAL A 80 -15.35 3.63 -3.03
CA VAL A 80 -14.34 3.28 -4.05
C VAL A 80 -14.24 1.76 -4.20
N HIS A 81 -14.14 1.04 -3.07
CA HIS A 81 -13.79 -0.38 -3.06
C HIS A 81 -14.99 -1.35 -2.94
N GLY A 82 -16.21 -0.81 -2.88
CA GLY A 82 -17.41 -1.60 -2.61
C GLY A 82 -17.54 -2.04 -1.16
N LYS A 83 -18.60 -2.81 -0.84
CA LYS A 83 -18.94 -3.14 0.55
C LYS A 83 -17.94 -4.11 1.18
N SER A 84 -17.41 -5.05 0.41
CA SER A 84 -16.40 -5.98 0.91
C SER A 84 -14.98 -5.39 0.93
N GLY A 85 -14.76 -4.23 0.30
CA GLY A 85 -13.41 -3.70 0.05
C GLY A 85 -12.69 -4.34 -1.15
N LEU A 86 -13.27 -5.37 -1.77
CA LEU A 86 -12.71 -6.05 -2.95
C LEU A 86 -13.86 -6.59 -3.82
N ASP A 87 -14.90 -5.77 -4.00
CA ASP A 87 -16.03 -6.13 -4.86
C ASP A 87 -15.54 -6.19 -6.32
N ILE A 88 -15.92 -7.23 -7.05
CA ILE A 88 -15.53 -7.40 -8.44
C ILE A 88 -16.76 -7.70 -9.30
N ASP A 89 -16.70 -7.37 -10.58
CA ASP A 89 -17.72 -7.79 -11.57
C ASP A 89 -17.59 -9.29 -11.92
N GLY A 90 -16.52 -9.94 -11.46
CA GLY A 90 -16.23 -11.35 -11.67
C GLY A 90 -16.90 -12.31 -10.68
N SER A 91 -16.50 -13.58 -10.75
CA SER A 91 -17.02 -14.62 -9.85
C SER A 91 -16.52 -14.43 -8.42
N PRO A 92 -17.35 -14.71 -7.38
CA PRO A 92 -16.91 -14.63 -6.00
C PRO A 92 -15.65 -15.48 -5.73
N ILE A 93 -14.66 -14.87 -5.10
CA ILE A 93 -13.40 -15.52 -4.79
C ILE A 93 -13.58 -16.39 -3.54
N LYS A 94 -13.33 -17.69 -3.68
CA LYS A 94 -13.35 -18.63 -2.56
C LYS A 94 -11.98 -18.64 -1.86
N ILE A 95 -12.00 -18.70 -0.54
CA ILE A 95 -10.80 -18.94 0.27
C ILE A 95 -10.54 -20.45 0.31
N LYS A 96 -9.29 -20.87 0.17
CA LYS A 96 -8.91 -22.28 0.30
C LYS A 96 -9.11 -22.71 1.77
N ASN A 97 -9.81 -23.82 2.01
CA ASN A 97 -10.28 -24.25 3.35
C ASN A 97 -9.21 -24.23 4.47
N ASP A 98 -7.96 -24.55 4.15
CA ASP A 98 -6.86 -24.64 5.13
C ASP A 98 -5.97 -23.40 5.19
N TYR A 99 -6.26 -22.39 4.37
CA TYR A 99 -5.54 -21.12 4.36
C TYR A 99 -6.24 -20.13 5.28
N LYS A 100 -5.62 -19.84 6.42
CA LYS A 100 -6.22 -19.10 7.54
C LYS A 100 -5.28 -18.00 8.02
N ILE A 101 -5.88 -16.98 8.62
CA ILE A 101 -5.16 -15.96 9.38
C ILE A 101 -4.37 -16.65 10.50
N LYS A 102 -3.13 -16.21 10.70
CA LYS A 102 -2.28 -16.68 11.79
C LYS A 102 -2.72 -16.05 13.12
N ASP A 103 -2.54 -16.80 14.21
CA ASP A 103 -3.00 -16.39 15.53
C ASP A 103 -2.21 -15.21 16.12
N LEU A 104 -0.96 -15.01 15.69
CA LEU A 104 -0.12 -13.90 16.16
C LEU A 104 -0.66 -12.57 15.64
N HIS A 105 -0.75 -11.55 16.50
CA HIS A 105 -1.16 -10.22 16.07
C HIS A 105 -0.11 -9.57 15.15
N ALA A 106 -0.53 -8.82 14.13
CA ALA A 106 0.38 -8.22 13.14
C ALA A 106 1.51 -7.39 13.77
N VAL A 107 1.21 -6.59 14.80
CA VAL A 107 2.23 -5.80 15.53
C VAL A 107 3.31 -6.71 16.14
N ASP A 108 2.90 -7.82 16.75
CA ASP A 108 3.84 -8.78 17.35
C ASP A 108 4.60 -9.56 16.28
N PHE A 109 3.96 -9.88 15.16
CA PHE A 109 4.62 -10.47 14.01
C PHE A 109 5.69 -9.54 13.42
N ILE A 110 5.41 -8.24 13.25
CA ILE A 110 6.38 -7.25 12.77
C ILE A 110 7.58 -7.21 13.71
N ILE A 111 7.35 -7.11 15.01
CA ILE A 111 8.43 -7.05 16.02
C ILE A 111 9.26 -8.32 15.98
N LYS A 112 8.61 -9.49 16.10
CA LYS A 112 9.26 -10.79 16.10
C LYS A 112 10.11 -10.98 14.84
N THR A 113 9.53 -10.69 13.67
CA THR A 113 10.23 -10.84 12.40
C THR A 113 11.44 -9.92 12.30
N CYS A 114 11.33 -8.66 12.71
CA CYS A 114 12.47 -7.74 12.71
C CYS A 114 13.62 -8.23 13.59
N LEU A 115 13.32 -8.82 14.76
CA LEU A 115 14.34 -9.29 15.70
C LEU A 115 14.95 -10.65 15.29
N GLU A 116 14.21 -11.50 14.59
CA GLU A 116 14.66 -12.83 14.18
C GLU A 116 15.41 -12.86 12.84
N GLN A 117 15.21 -11.86 11.98
CA GLN A 117 15.90 -11.82 10.68
C GLN A 117 17.38 -11.44 10.86
N PRO A 118 18.30 -12.15 10.18
CA PRO A 118 19.73 -11.90 10.30
C PRO A 118 20.15 -10.57 9.67
N GLU A 119 19.36 -10.07 8.72
CA GLU A 119 19.58 -8.80 8.02
C GLU A 119 18.35 -7.93 8.15
N ALA A 120 18.56 -6.61 8.11
CA ALA A 120 17.47 -5.65 8.16
C ALA A 120 16.52 -5.80 6.96
N ILE A 121 15.22 -5.81 7.23
CA ILE A 121 14.17 -6.06 6.21
C ILE A 121 13.53 -4.77 5.71
N TYR A 122 12.78 -4.85 4.61
CA TYR A 122 11.94 -3.75 4.15
C TYR A 122 10.53 -3.89 4.74
N ILE A 123 9.91 -2.77 5.07
CA ILE A 123 8.49 -2.73 5.40
C ILE A 123 7.80 -1.90 4.31
N CYS A 124 6.74 -2.44 3.75
CA CYS A 124 6.00 -1.89 2.62
C CYS A 124 4.55 -1.65 3.03
N PRO A 125 4.21 -0.54 3.69
CA PRO A 125 2.83 -0.23 4.02
C PRO A 125 2.08 0.34 2.81
N THR A 126 0.90 -0.17 2.53
CA THR A 126 -0.02 0.33 1.50
C THR A 126 -1.37 0.78 2.09
N GLY A 127 -1.57 0.58 3.40
CA GLY A 127 -2.69 1.12 4.16
C GLY A 127 -2.30 2.13 5.24
N PRO A 128 -3.24 2.46 6.15
CA PRO A 128 -2.95 3.28 7.33
C PRO A 128 -1.80 2.72 8.17
N LEU A 129 -0.89 3.60 8.59
CA LEU A 129 0.40 3.22 9.21
C LEU A 129 0.30 2.69 10.65
N THR A 130 -0.90 2.36 11.12
CA THR A 130 -1.23 2.01 12.51
C THR A 130 -0.39 0.86 13.03
N ASN A 131 -0.32 -0.25 12.29
CA ASN A 131 0.45 -1.43 12.71
C ASN A 131 1.94 -1.10 12.87
N ILE A 132 2.49 -0.32 11.94
CA ILE A 132 3.90 0.05 11.94
C ILE A 132 4.21 0.99 13.11
N ALA A 133 3.37 2.00 13.33
CA ALA A 133 3.52 2.93 14.44
C ALA A 133 3.45 2.21 15.80
N LEU A 134 2.47 1.32 15.98
CA LEU A 134 2.32 0.55 17.21
C LEU A 134 3.48 -0.43 17.43
N ALA A 135 4.03 -1.04 16.38
CA ALA A 135 5.22 -1.88 16.47
C ALA A 135 6.45 -1.07 16.94
N LEU A 136 6.66 0.12 16.35
CA LEU A 136 7.75 1.03 16.73
C LEU A 136 7.60 1.58 18.15
N GLN A 137 6.37 1.79 18.62
CA GLN A 137 6.11 2.22 20.00
C GLN A 137 6.31 1.08 21.00
N LYS A 138 5.83 -0.12 20.67
CA LYS A 138 5.90 -1.29 21.54
C LYS A 138 7.33 -1.80 21.68
N GLU A 139 8.12 -1.82 20.62
CA GLU A 139 9.53 -2.20 20.64
C GLU A 139 10.39 -1.22 19.81
N PRO A 140 10.84 -0.10 20.38
CA PRO A 140 11.62 0.91 19.65
C PRO A 140 12.94 0.42 19.07
N LEU A 141 13.49 -0.72 19.54
CA LEU A 141 14.75 -1.26 19.00
C LEU A 141 14.58 -1.82 17.58
N ILE A 142 13.38 -2.20 17.15
CA ILE A 142 13.15 -2.78 15.81
C ILE A 142 13.58 -1.83 14.69
N LYS A 143 13.62 -0.51 14.93
CA LYS A 143 14.07 0.48 13.95
C LYS A 143 15.48 0.21 13.40
N LYS A 144 16.34 -0.47 14.17
CA LYS A 144 17.70 -0.86 13.73
C LYS A 144 17.70 -2.04 12.75
N TYR A 145 16.61 -2.80 12.72
CA TYR A 145 16.40 -3.99 11.89
C TYR A 145 15.47 -3.73 10.71
N ILE A 146 15.08 -2.47 10.49
CA ILE A 146 14.31 -2.04 9.33
C ILE A 146 15.24 -1.28 8.40
N LYS A 147 15.48 -1.84 7.22
CA LYS A 147 16.35 -1.26 6.19
C LYS A 147 15.79 0.05 5.64
N LYS A 148 14.47 0.05 5.38
CA LYS A 148 13.72 1.17 4.80
C LYS A 148 12.22 0.89 4.94
N ILE A 149 11.43 1.93 5.14
CA ILE A 149 9.97 1.90 5.00
C ILE A 149 9.62 2.60 3.69
N ILE A 150 8.89 1.90 2.82
CA ILE A 150 8.38 2.45 1.56
C ILE A 150 6.86 2.40 1.69
N PHE A 151 6.22 3.54 1.86
CA PHE A 151 4.79 3.59 2.14
C PHE A 151 4.01 4.31 1.04
N MET A 152 2.82 3.80 0.74
CA MET A 152 1.82 4.55 -0.01
C MET A 152 1.10 5.48 0.96
N GLY A 153 1.09 6.77 0.64
CA GLY A 153 0.28 7.72 1.38
C GLY A 153 0.80 9.15 1.32
N GLY A 154 -0.07 10.08 1.62
CA GLY A 154 0.22 11.51 1.64
C GLY A 154 0.14 12.19 0.28
N VAL A 155 0.17 13.52 0.32
CA VAL A 155 0.19 14.41 -0.84
C VAL A 155 0.90 15.72 -0.45
N GLY A 156 1.92 16.10 -1.21
CA GLY A 156 2.80 17.23 -0.91
C GLY A 156 2.62 18.45 -1.80
N MET A 157 2.01 18.30 -2.98
CA MET A 157 1.82 19.35 -3.99
C MET A 157 0.44 19.30 -4.65
N SER A 158 -0.14 18.11 -4.78
CA SER A 158 -1.41 17.86 -5.46
C SER A 158 -2.64 17.94 -4.52
N LEU A 159 -3.81 17.59 -5.07
CA LEU A 159 -5.07 17.50 -4.31
C LEU A 159 -5.11 16.19 -3.50
N GLY A 160 -5.80 16.23 -2.35
CA GLY A 160 -6.15 15.03 -1.59
C GLY A 160 -7.26 14.22 -2.27
N ASN A 161 -7.50 12.99 -1.80
CA ASN A 161 -8.52 12.08 -2.33
C ASN A 161 -9.69 11.82 -1.36
N ILE A 162 -9.48 11.94 -0.04
CA ILE A 162 -10.55 11.81 0.98
C ILE A 162 -11.05 13.16 1.48
N THR A 163 -10.15 14.15 1.52
CA THR A 163 -10.47 15.56 1.73
C THR A 163 -9.75 16.38 0.66
N PRO A 164 -10.06 17.67 0.48
CA PRO A 164 -9.37 18.48 -0.53
C PRO A 164 -7.84 18.50 -0.40
N SER A 165 -7.31 18.27 0.80
CA SER A 165 -5.88 18.42 1.11
C SER A 165 -5.21 17.17 1.70
N ALA A 166 -5.96 16.13 2.05
CA ALA A 166 -5.41 14.93 2.68
C ALA A 166 -5.64 13.68 1.83
N GLU A 167 -4.64 12.82 1.83
CA GLU A 167 -4.70 11.48 1.30
C GLU A 167 -5.27 10.51 2.35
N PHE A 168 -6.03 9.51 1.90
CA PHE A 168 -6.79 8.55 2.71
C PHE A 168 -5.99 7.87 3.82
N ASN A 169 -4.90 7.17 3.51
CA ASN A 169 -4.12 6.40 4.48
C ASN A 169 -3.57 7.28 5.62
N ILE A 170 -3.07 8.47 5.27
CA ILE A 170 -2.60 9.45 6.27
C ILE A 170 -3.77 10.07 7.04
N TYR A 171 -4.91 10.32 6.39
CA TYR A 171 -6.09 10.87 7.04
C TYR A 171 -6.72 9.91 8.06
N VAL A 172 -6.75 8.61 7.76
CA VAL A 172 -7.28 7.57 8.65
C VAL A 172 -6.51 7.56 9.96
N ASP A 173 -5.17 7.51 9.91
CA ASP A 173 -4.33 7.58 11.12
C ASP A 173 -3.14 8.54 11.01
N PRO A 174 -3.38 9.85 11.19
CA PRO A 174 -2.32 10.86 11.09
C PRO A 174 -1.34 10.79 12.26
N HIS A 175 -1.78 10.27 13.42
CA HIS A 175 -0.91 10.06 14.59
C HIS A 175 0.10 8.95 14.31
N ALA A 176 -0.34 7.84 13.73
CA ALA A 176 0.55 6.76 13.29
C ALA A 176 1.54 7.25 12.23
N ALA A 177 1.08 8.03 11.24
CA ALA A 177 1.96 8.61 10.24
C ALA A 177 3.07 9.49 10.85
N ASN A 178 2.73 10.34 11.82
CA ASN A 178 3.74 11.17 12.52
C ASN A 178 4.72 10.34 13.34
N ILE A 179 4.29 9.24 13.97
CA ILE A 179 5.19 8.31 14.67
C ILE A 179 6.20 7.71 13.69
N VAL A 180 5.73 7.22 12.54
CA VAL A 180 6.59 6.63 11.50
C VAL A 180 7.56 7.67 10.93
N LEU A 181 7.09 8.88 10.59
CA LEU A 181 7.92 9.98 10.08
C LEU A 181 9.00 10.45 11.07
N LYS A 182 8.78 10.26 12.37
CA LYS A 182 9.73 10.60 13.45
C LYS A 182 10.62 9.43 13.88
N SER A 183 10.49 8.25 13.26
CA SER A 183 11.21 7.03 13.65
C SER A 183 12.72 7.11 13.45
N GLY A 184 13.18 7.94 12.51
CA GLY A 184 14.58 8.01 12.07
C GLY A 184 14.98 6.88 11.11
N ILE A 185 14.03 6.06 10.67
CA ILE A 185 14.23 5.04 9.63
C ILE A 185 14.25 5.73 8.25
N PRO A 186 15.05 5.26 7.27
CA PRO A 186 14.94 5.74 5.90
C PRO A 186 13.52 5.53 5.34
N LEU A 187 12.90 6.62 4.89
CA LEU A 187 11.50 6.65 4.45
C LEU A 187 11.38 7.06 2.98
N ILE A 188 10.53 6.35 2.25
CA ILE A 188 10.10 6.70 0.90
C ILE A 188 8.58 6.83 0.91
N MET A 189 8.09 7.99 0.49
CA MET A 189 6.67 8.30 0.38
C MET A 189 6.23 8.20 -1.09
N MET A 190 5.37 7.23 -1.38
CA MET A 190 4.65 7.07 -2.64
C MET A 190 3.28 7.75 -2.50
N GLY A 191 3.28 9.09 -2.51
CA GLY A 191 2.07 9.89 -2.34
C GLY A 191 1.25 10.07 -3.62
N LEU A 192 0.17 10.84 -3.53
CA LEU A 192 -0.68 11.16 -4.69
C LEU A 192 0.07 11.93 -5.78
N ASP A 193 1.10 12.71 -5.41
CA ASP A 193 1.94 13.47 -6.36
C ASP A 193 2.59 12.59 -7.42
N VAL A 194 2.91 11.33 -7.07
CA VAL A 194 3.54 10.35 -7.96
C VAL A 194 2.59 9.28 -8.44
N THR A 195 1.69 8.79 -7.58
CA THR A 195 0.80 7.67 -7.94
C THR A 195 -0.25 8.07 -8.98
N HIS A 196 -0.65 9.33 -9.03
CA HIS A 196 -1.52 9.87 -10.09
C HIS A 196 -0.80 10.01 -11.45
N LYS A 197 0.50 9.71 -11.55
CA LYS A 197 1.25 9.63 -12.81
C LYS A 197 1.33 8.21 -13.36
N VAL A 198 0.68 7.26 -12.70
CA VAL A 198 0.61 5.86 -13.09
C VAL A 198 -0.87 5.46 -13.13
N ASN A 199 -1.49 5.68 -14.28
CA ASN A 199 -2.92 5.45 -14.47
C ASN A 199 -3.18 4.21 -15.34
N VAL A 200 -4.10 3.36 -14.89
CA VAL A 200 -4.67 2.29 -15.70
C VAL A 200 -5.80 2.85 -16.57
N ASN A 201 -5.87 2.37 -17.81
CA ASN A 201 -6.92 2.66 -18.79
C ASN A 201 -7.33 1.36 -19.51
N ASP A 202 -8.34 1.40 -20.37
CA ASP A 202 -8.87 0.19 -21.03
C ASP A 202 -7.79 -0.56 -21.82
N LYS A 203 -6.88 0.17 -22.48
CA LYS A 203 -5.77 -0.44 -23.22
C LYS A 203 -4.85 -1.23 -22.29
N ILE A 204 -4.45 -0.66 -21.16
CA ILE A 204 -3.57 -1.32 -20.19
C ILE A 204 -4.25 -2.55 -19.58
N ILE A 205 -5.55 -2.47 -19.29
CA ILE A 205 -6.34 -3.60 -18.79
C ILE A 205 -6.27 -4.75 -19.80
N GLU A 206 -6.58 -4.50 -21.05
CA GLU A 206 -6.54 -5.52 -22.11
C GLU A 206 -5.12 -6.05 -22.39
N ASP A 207 -4.11 -5.16 -22.37
CA ASP A 207 -2.70 -5.55 -22.54
C ASP A 207 -2.26 -6.53 -21.44
N ILE A 208 -2.59 -6.28 -20.17
CA ILE A 208 -2.25 -7.19 -19.07
C ILE A 208 -3.09 -8.47 -19.16
N LYS A 209 -4.39 -8.36 -19.41
CA LYS A 209 -5.34 -9.49 -19.57
C LYS A 209 -4.88 -10.46 -20.66
N SER A 210 -4.26 -9.95 -21.73
CA SER A 210 -3.72 -10.73 -22.85
C SER A 210 -2.63 -11.75 -22.45
N ASN A 211 -2.05 -11.64 -21.25
CA ASN A 211 -1.21 -12.70 -20.68
C ASN A 211 -1.95 -14.06 -20.58
N GLY A 212 -3.29 -14.03 -20.50
CA GLY A 212 -4.15 -15.22 -20.58
C GLY A 212 -4.08 -16.15 -19.37
N ASN A 213 -3.48 -15.72 -18.27
CA ASN A 213 -3.38 -16.49 -17.04
C ASN A 213 -4.46 -16.06 -16.03
N LYS A 214 -4.69 -16.86 -14.98
CA LYS A 214 -5.77 -16.58 -14.00
C LYS A 214 -5.56 -15.25 -13.30
N SER A 215 -4.29 -14.95 -13.00
CA SER A 215 -3.91 -13.71 -12.33
C SER A 215 -4.16 -12.47 -13.19
N SER A 216 -3.92 -12.53 -14.51
CA SER A 216 -4.17 -11.40 -15.42
C SER A 216 -5.65 -11.16 -15.68
N ILE A 217 -6.46 -12.22 -15.71
CA ILE A 217 -7.92 -12.09 -15.78
C ILE A 217 -8.44 -11.43 -14.50
N PHE A 218 -7.94 -11.87 -13.34
CA PHE A 218 -8.32 -11.25 -12.07
C PHE A 218 -7.90 -9.78 -11.96
N PHE A 219 -6.72 -9.42 -12.46
CA PHE A 219 -6.33 -8.01 -12.59
C PHE A 219 -7.37 -7.22 -13.39
N ALA A 220 -7.83 -7.74 -14.54
CA ALA A 220 -8.85 -7.07 -15.34
C ALA A 220 -10.17 -6.92 -14.56
N ASP A 221 -10.67 -7.98 -13.93
CA ASP A 221 -11.92 -7.94 -13.14
C ASP A 221 -11.85 -6.88 -12.02
N LEU A 222 -10.70 -6.77 -11.34
CA LEU A 222 -10.46 -5.74 -10.32
C LEU A 222 -10.49 -4.34 -10.91
N MET A 223 -9.77 -4.11 -12.00
CA MET A 223 -9.62 -2.78 -12.60
C MET A 223 -10.90 -2.33 -13.30
N GLU A 224 -11.68 -3.23 -13.88
CA GLU A 224 -12.99 -2.94 -14.47
C GLU A 224 -13.97 -2.43 -13.41
N PHE A 225 -13.95 -2.99 -12.18
CA PHE A 225 -14.75 -2.47 -11.07
C PHE A 225 -14.18 -1.13 -10.54
N TYR A 226 -12.90 -1.12 -10.19
CA TYR A 226 -12.22 0.00 -9.54
C TYR A 226 -12.22 1.28 -10.39
N SER A 227 -12.07 1.14 -11.71
CA SER A 227 -12.03 2.28 -12.63
C SER A 227 -13.36 3.00 -12.77
N LYS A 228 -14.50 2.36 -12.46
CA LYS A 228 -15.83 3.00 -12.58
C LYS A 228 -15.94 4.27 -11.74
N PHE A 229 -15.40 4.24 -10.53
CA PHE A 229 -15.43 5.39 -9.63
C PHE A 229 -14.60 6.56 -10.19
N HIS A 230 -13.34 6.30 -10.50
CA HIS A 230 -12.40 7.31 -10.96
C HIS A 230 -12.77 7.91 -12.32
N ARG A 231 -13.18 7.07 -13.28
CA ARG A 231 -13.64 7.53 -14.60
C ARG A 231 -14.84 8.46 -14.50
N LYS A 232 -15.77 8.16 -13.58
CA LYS A 232 -16.91 9.03 -13.31
C LYS A 232 -16.50 10.33 -12.62
N LEU A 233 -15.55 10.27 -11.69
CA LEU A 233 -15.10 11.42 -10.91
C LEU A 233 -14.25 12.40 -11.75
N TYR A 234 -13.34 11.89 -12.56
CA TYR A 234 -12.39 12.67 -13.35
C TYR A 234 -12.83 12.90 -14.80
N GLU A 235 -13.90 12.24 -15.24
CA GLU A 235 -14.44 12.32 -16.61
C GLU A 235 -13.42 11.95 -17.70
N VAL A 236 -12.49 11.04 -17.38
CA VAL A 236 -11.44 10.53 -18.27
C VAL A 236 -11.28 9.01 -18.12
N ASP A 237 -10.75 8.33 -19.13
CA ASP A 237 -10.38 6.90 -19.05
C ASP A 237 -9.03 6.71 -18.34
N GLU A 238 -8.95 7.13 -17.09
CA GLU A 238 -7.75 6.99 -16.26
C GLU A 238 -8.11 6.67 -14.81
N THR A 239 -7.35 5.79 -14.20
CA THR A 239 -7.51 5.39 -12.80
C THR A 239 -6.15 5.18 -12.15
N PRO A 240 -5.81 5.91 -11.09
CA PRO A 240 -4.50 5.78 -10.45
C PRO A 240 -4.28 4.40 -9.85
N LEU A 241 -3.08 3.83 -10.03
CA LEU A 241 -2.63 2.64 -9.30
C LEU A 241 -1.67 3.06 -8.19
N HIS A 242 -2.16 3.12 -6.95
CA HIS A 242 -1.39 3.66 -5.84
C HIS A 242 -0.41 2.63 -5.25
N ASP A 243 -0.94 1.58 -4.64
CA ASP A 243 -0.18 0.63 -3.83
C ASP A 243 0.92 -0.14 -4.59
N PRO A 244 0.70 -0.57 -5.85
CA PRO A 244 1.75 -1.20 -6.64
C PRO A 244 3.01 -0.34 -6.80
N CYS A 245 2.91 0.99 -6.68
CA CYS A 245 4.07 1.87 -6.77
C CYS A 245 5.10 1.59 -5.67
N VAL A 246 4.66 1.16 -4.49
CA VAL A 246 5.55 0.77 -3.37
C VAL A 246 6.43 -0.41 -3.77
N ILE A 247 5.82 -1.44 -4.35
CA ILE A 247 6.52 -2.66 -4.77
C ILE A 247 7.34 -2.41 -6.04
N ALA A 248 6.82 -1.63 -6.99
CA ALA A 248 7.57 -1.24 -8.19
C ALA A 248 8.85 -0.47 -7.83
N TYR A 249 8.80 0.46 -6.87
CA TYR A 249 9.99 1.17 -6.39
C TYR A 249 11.00 0.19 -5.76
N LEU A 250 10.50 -0.79 -5.01
CA LEU A 250 11.35 -1.82 -4.43
C LEU A 250 12.04 -2.66 -5.52
N ILE A 251 11.38 -2.95 -6.64
CA ILE A 251 11.95 -3.72 -7.75
C ILE A 251 12.93 -2.88 -8.57
N ASP A 252 12.48 -1.72 -9.07
CA ASP A 252 13.27 -0.80 -9.87
C ASP A 252 13.01 0.66 -9.44
N PRO A 253 13.90 1.25 -8.62
CA PRO A 253 13.74 2.63 -8.17
C PRO A 253 13.86 3.65 -9.30
N ASN A 254 14.40 3.29 -10.48
CA ASN A 254 14.55 4.21 -11.61
C ASN A 254 13.22 4.47 -12.36
N ILE A 255 12.13 3.85 -11.91
CA ILE A 255 10.78 4.20 -12.35
C ILE A 255 10.36 5.56 -11.76
N PHE A 256 10.94 5.97 -10.63
CA PHE A 256 10.47 7.11 -9.85
C PHE A 256 11.58 8.12 -9.59
N GLU A 257 11.20 9.39 -9.52
CA GLU A 257 12.09 10.47 -9.09
C GLU A 257 11.45 11.30 -7.97
N GLY A 258 12.28 11.82 -7.09
CA GLY A 258 11.84 12.49 -5.87
C GLY A 258 12.95 13.28 -5.19
N LYS A 259 12.63 13.80 -4.01
CA LYS A 259 13.55 14.63 -3.22
C LYS A 259 13.49 14.27 -1.74
N LEU A 260 14.64 14.24 -1.08
CA LEU A 260 14.72 14.18 0.38
C LEU A 260 14.34 15.54 0.97
N VAL A 261 13.22 15.57 1.71
CA VAL A 261 12.65 16.79 2.30
C VAL A 261 12.13 16.51 3.71
N ASN A 262 11.80 17.56 4.44
CA ASN A 262 11.10 17.41 5.72
C ASN A 262 9.59 17.27 5.46
N VAL A 263 8.99 16.28 6.11
CA VAL A 263 7.54 16.01 6.09
C VAL A 263 7.04 15.90 7.52
N GLN A 264 5.92 16.56 7.80
CA GLN A 264 5.12 16.40 9.02
C GLN A 264 3.67 16.18 8.64
N VAL A 265 2.87 15.62 9.54
CA VAL A 265 1.44 15.43 9.34
C VAL A 265 0.66 16.27 10.35
N GLU A 266 -0.36 16.98 9.88
CA GLU A 266 -1.34 17.61 10.76
C GLU A 266 -2.30 16.56 11.34
N GLU A 267 -2.40 16.49 12.66
CA GLU A 267 -3.07 15.39 13.37
C GLU A 267 -4.52 15.69 13.75
N ASN A 268 -4.81 16.92 14.21
CA ASN A 268 -5.99 17.19 15.02
C ASN A 268 -6.84 18.35 14.47
N SER A 269 -6.34 19.09 13.48
CA SER A 269 -7.09 20.16 12.83
C SER A 269 -8.41 19.65 12.25
N SER A 270 -9.52 20.33 12.56
CA SER A 270 -10.82 20.02 11.99
C SER A 270 -10.90 20.26 10.48
N LEU A 271 -10.00 21.07 9.93
CA LEU A 271 -9.97 21.42 8.51
C LEU A 271 -8.90 20.63 7.75
N THR A 272 -7.74 20.41 8.37
CA THR A 272 -6.52 19.93 7.69
C THR A 272 -5.92 18.69 8.32
N ARG A 273 -6.70 17.93 9.12
CA ARG A 273 -6.30 16.59 9.57
C ARG A 273 -5.79 15.77 8.38
N GLY A 274 -4.68 15.06 8.56
CA GLY A 274 -4.10 14.18 7.56
C GLY A 274 -3.26 14.88 6.49
N VAL A 275 -3.16 16.22 6.51
CA VAL A 275 -2.31 16.94 5.56
C VAL A 275 -0.84 16.62 5.83
N THR A 276 -0.15 16.08 4.83
CA THR A 276 1.31 16.00 4.80
C THR A 276 1.89 17.36 4.43
N VAL A 277 2.43 18.06 5.42
CA VAL A 277 3.13 19.34 5.24
C VAL A 277 4.56 19.06 4.79
N VAL A 278 4.82 19.27 3.50
CA VAL A 278 6.12 19.01 2.86
C VAL A 278 6.91 20.30 2.67
N ASP A 279 8.10 20.36 3.26
CA ASP A 279 8.98 21.53 3.17
C ASP A 279 9.94 21.43 1.98
N TRP A 280 9.42 21.68 0.78
CA TRP A 280 10.17 21.58 -0.49
C TRP A 280 11.38 22.52 -0.58
N TYR A 281 11.29 23.67 0.08
CA TYR A 281 12.27 24.76 0.02
C TYR A 281 13.14 24.87 1.28
N GLY A 282 12.88 24.08 2.32
CA GLY A 282 13.62 24.09 3.57
C GLY A 282 13.36 25.33 4.44
N VAL A 283 12.22 26.01 4.26
CA VAL A 283 11.91 27.28 4.94
C VAL A 283 11.66 27.10 6.44
N SER A 284 11.31 25.88 6.88
CA SER A 284 11.09 25.58 8.29
C SER A 284 12.39 25.36 9.07
N GLY A 285 13.52 25.15 8.39
CA GLY A 285 14.79 24.76 9.01
C GLY A 285 14.80 23.35 9.63
N ARG A 286 13.74 22.56 9.45
CA ARG A 286 13.65 21.20 9.97
C ARG A 286 14.49 20.23 9.15
N ILE A 287 15.06 19.23 9.82
CA ILE A 287 15.89 18.19 9.19
C ILE A 287 15.02 17.35 8.23
N PRO A 288 15.44 17.15 6.97
CA PRO A 288 14.77 16.23 6.06
C PRO A 288 14.65 14.81 6.63
N ASN A 289 13.48 14.20 6.50
CA ASN A 289 13.17 12.89 7.10
C ASN A 289 12.53 11.89 6.13
N CYS A 290 12.12 12.32 4.93
CA CYS A 290 11.44 11.46 3.98
C CYS A 290 11.82 11.80 2.54
N TYR A 291 12.07 10.79 1.72
CA TYR A 291 12.18 10.94 0.28
C TYR A 291 10.77 10.95 -0.31
N VAL A 292 10.32 12.09 -0.80
CA VAL A 292 8.99 12.24 -1.40
C VAL A 292 9.13 12.08 -2.91
N MET A 293 8.46 11.08 -3.46
CA MET A 293 8.44 10.83 -4.90
C MET A 293 7.40 11.72 -5.56
N VAL A 294 7.75 12.26 -6.73
CA VAL A 294 6.91 13.20 -7.49
C VAL A 294 6.85 12.90 -8.97
N GLU A 295 7.82 12.20 -9.56
CA GLU A 295 7.76 11.77 -10.97
C GLU A 295 7.70 10.25 -11.08
N ALA A 296 7.00 9.76 -12.10
CA ALA A 296 6.94 8.34 -12.43
C ALA A 296 7.04 8.13 -13.94
N ASN A 297 7.71 7.05 -14.34
CA ASN A 297 7.69 6.55 -15.71
C ASN A 297 6.61 5.47 -15.86
N GLN A 298 5.44 5.89 -16.32
CA GLN A 298 4.27 5.01 -16.49
C GLN A 298 4.55 3.81 -17.41
N GLU A 299 5.28 4.02 -18.52
CA GLU A 299 5.58 2.95 -19.48
C GLU A 299 6.44 1.85 -18.84
N LYS A 300 7.52 2.24 -18.14
CA LYS A 300 8.37 1.29 -17.40
C LYS A 300 7.58 0.58 -16.31
N PHE A 301 6.70 1.30 -15.61
CA PHE A 301 5.86 0.72 -14.58
C PHE A 301 4.96 -0.39 -15.14
N PHE A 302 4.19 -0.12 -16.20
CA PHE A 302 3.26 -1.11 -16.75
C PHE A 302 3.98 -2.25 -17.50
N SER A 303 5.11 -1.97 -18.13
CA SER A 303 5.98 -3.00 -18.70
C SER A 303 6.48 -3.97 -17.61
N LEU A 304 6.91 -3.45 -16.46
CA LEU A 304 7.27 -4.26 -15.30
C LEU A 304 6.06 -5.07 -14.79
N LEU A 305 4.92 -4.41 -14.57
CA LEU A 305 3.73 -5.05 -14.02
C LEU A 305 3.24 -6.21 -14.92
N GLN A 306 3.11 -5.97 -16.22
CA GLN A 306 2.68 -6.98 -17.19
C GLN A 306 3.64 -8.18 -17.22
N LYS A 307 4.95 -7.91 -17.21
CA LYS A 307 6.00 -8.95 -17.20
C LYS A 307 5.93 -9.82 -15.95
N GLU A 308 5.75 -9.22 -14.78
CA GLU A 308 5.73 -9.97 -13.52
C GLU A 308 4.41 -10.74 -13.36
N ILE A 309 3.24 -10.13 -13.64
CA ILE A 309 1.94 -10.82 -13.56
C ILE A 309 1.92 -12.07 -14.47
N LYS A 310 2.60 -12.05 -15.62
CA LYS A 310 2.71 -13.20 -16.52
C LYS A 310 3.32 -14.46 -15.87
N LYS A 311 4.13 -14.30 -14.81
CA LYS A 311 4.77 -15.40 -14.09
C LYS A 311 3.84 -16.10 -13.10
N LEU A 312 2.69 -15.50 -12.79
CA LEU A 312 1.69 -16.10 -11.92
C LEU A 312 0.84 -17.15 -12.68
N ASN A 313 -0.09 -17.76 -11.95
CA ASN A 313 -0.95 -18.85 -12.41
C ASN A 313 -2.03 -18.46 -13.42
#